data_AF-A0A084T0T3-F1
#
_entry.id   AF-A0A084T0T3-F1
#
_cell.length_a   1.000
_cell.length_b   1.000
_cell.length_c   1.000
_cell.angle_alpha   90.00
_cell.angle_beta   90.00
_cell.angle_gamma   90.00
#
_symmetry.space_group_name_H-M   'P 1'
#
loop_
_entity.id
_entity.type
_entity.pdbx_description
1 polymer ?
#
loop_
_entity_poly.entity_id
_entity_poly.type
_entity_poly.pdbx_seq_one_letter_code
_entity_poly.pdbx_strand_id
1 'polypeptide(L)'
;MFNTYLSREAARRLKHGAPWVRREDIVSMEGTPSAGEAVQLRDEDGHVLGLADVDLESSYAVRRLGLPEESAEGIIPRHVRHAFERRARMVDDPRFCRSINDDGDALPGLIVDRYDTHLVVQTLTRAMDARLQEITRALVEVSGAESVLLRNDTARRRQLGLPVQRPHALHGNPPRWSRVLELGARFTVDLTYGPGVGYPYDQRELRRFLARLSQGARVLDPSCHVGGLFVHAGRHGARSILAFDSDADTADLARENGEANGLLGRLRVERGDALDVLHGIQDTFDLVLLDTPEATSPQTFIEQVRLGLHATRHGGTLLVVGYHPPLPTGGFDDLIAEACEQEGRMGFRFARLGLPPDHPTLVGFPGTDYLSGIVIEAS
;
A
#
# COMPACT_ATOMS: atom_id res chain seq x y z
N MET A 1 12.31 -32.22 6.37
CA MET A 1 12.44 -30.86 5.83
C MET A 1 13.29 -30.98 4.59
N PHE A 2 12.75 -30.64 3.42
CA PHE A 2 13.44 -30.75 2.13
C PHE A 2 14.54 -29.69 2.01
N ASN A 3 15.65 -30.02 1.35
CA ASN A 3 16.67 -29.04 0.98
C ASN A 3 16.44 -28.47 -0.43
N THR A 4 16.69 -27.18 -0.59
CA THR A 4 16.76 -26.50 -1.89
C THR A 4 18.10 -25.78 -2.01
N TYR A 5 18.85 -26.10 -3.07
CA TYR A 5 20.20 -25.59 -3.31
C TYR A 5 20.15 -24.45 -4.31
N LEU A 6 20.78 -23.33 -3.96
CA LEU A 6 20.80 -22.11 -4.76
C LEU A 6 22.18 -21.84 -5.32
N SER A 7 22.22 -21.18 -6.47
CA SER A 7 23.48 -20.76 -7.10
C SER A 7 24.29 -19.87 -6.17
N ARG A 8 25.62 -19.88 -6.31
CA ARG A 8 26.50 -18.99 -5.52
C ARG A 8 26.10 -17.51 -5.62
N GLU A 9 25.64 -17.07 -6.79
CA GLU A 9 25.18 -15.69 -7.00
C GLU A 9 23.87 -15.40 -6.26
N ALA A 10 22.89 -16.31 -6.33
CA ALA A 10 21.63 -16.17 -5.60
C ALA A 10 21.84 -16.22 -4.09
N ALA A 11 22.69 -17.12 -3.60
CA ALA A 11 23.08 -17.17 -2.19
C ALA A 11 23.71 -15.86 -1.72
N ARG A 12 24.57 -15.24 -2.54
CA ARG A 12 25.14 -13.92 -2.24
C ARG A 12 24.06 -12.83 -2.17
N ARG A 13 23.11 -12.79 -3.11
CA ARG A 13 21.99 -11.82 -3.10
C ARG A 13 21.09 -11.99 -1.87
N LEU A 14 20.76 -13.23 -1.49
CA LEU A 14 20.01 -13.53 -0.27
C LEU A 14 20.74 -13.07 1.00
N LYS A 15 22.07 -13.29 1.08
CA LYS A 15 22.90 -12.81 2.19
C LYS A 15 22.91 -11.27 2.28
N HIS A 16 22.72 -10.57 1.15
CA HIS A 16 22.57 -9.12 1.09
C HIS A 16 21.13 -8.62 1.25
N GLY A 17 20.19 -9.49 1.64
CA GLY A 17 18.82 -9.08 2.01
C GLY A 17 17.79 -9.17 0.90
N ALA A 18 18.12 -9.76 -0.26
CA ALA A 18 17.09 -10.07 -1.26
C ALA A 18 16.06 -11.03 -0.65
N PRO A 19 14.74 -10.72 -0.70
CA PRO A 19 13.72 -11.58 -0.13
C PRO A 19 13.36 -12.77 -1.03
N TRP A 20 13.60 -12.64 -2.34
CA TRP A 20 13.17 -13.61 -3.33
C TRP A 20 14.28 -14.01 -4.30
N VAL A 21 14.17 -15.23 -4.80
CA VAL A 21 15.07 -15.81 -5.79
C VAL A 21 14.25 -16.42 -6.92
N ARG A 22 14.75 -16.30 -8.15
CA ARG A 22 14.03 -16.79 -9.34
C ARG A 22 14.21 -18.29 -9.50
N ARG A 23 13.44 -18.89 -10.41
CA ARG A 23 13.50 -20.34 -10.65
C ARG A 23 14.86 -20.77 -11.23
N GLU A 24 15.42 -19.97 -12.13
CA GLU A 24 16.71 -20.21 -12.78
C GLU A 24 17.90 -20.24 -11.82
N ASP A 25 17.73 -19.68 -10.62
CA ASP A 25 18.74 -19.62 -9.58
C ASP A 25 18.75 -20.87 -8.68
N ILE A 26 17.78 -21.77 -8.84
CA ILE A 26 17.70 -23.05 -8.14
C ILE A 26 18.55 -24.08 -8.87
N VAL A 27 19.61 -24.58 -8.21
CA VAL A 27 20.52 -25.59 -8.75
C VAL A 27 19.92 -26.98 -8.65
N SER A 28 19.34 -27.32 -7.50
CA SER A 28 18.68 -28.59 -7.27
C SER A 28 17.70 -28.52 -6.07
N MET A 29 16.76 -29.45 -6.03
CA MET A 29 15.78 -29.58 -4.95
C MET A 29 15.60 -31.04 -4.56
N GLU A 30 15.47 -31.29 -3.26
CA GLU A 30 15.01 -32.58 -2.75
C GLU A 30 13.48 -32.65 -2.79
N GLY A 31 12.94 -33.37 -3.77
CA GLY A 31 11.49 -33.49 -3.94
C GLY A 31 10.81 -32.16 -4.27
N THR A 32 9.49 -32.16 -4.14
CA THR A 32 8.65 -30.97 -4.37
C THR A 32 7.84 -30.72 -3.10
N PRO A 33 8.06 -29.60 -2.38
CA PRO A 33 7.33 -29.28 -1.17
C PRO A 33 5.85 -29.01 -1.48
N SER A 34 4.98 -29.32 -0.52
CA SER A 34 3.60 -28.84 -0.60
C SER A 34 3.53 -27.33 -0.41
N ALA A 35 2.48 -26.67 -0.93
CA ALA A 35 2.27 -25.25 -0.66
C ALA A 35 2.19 -25.00 0.86
N GLY A 36 3.00 -24.06 1.37
CA GLY A 36 3.09 -23.77 2.80
C GLY A 36 4.02 -24.69 3.59
N GLU A 37 4.63 -25.70 2.97
CA GLU A 37 5.69 -26.50 3.57
C GLU A 37 7.04 -25.79 3.38
N ALA A 38 7.65 -25.36 4.49
CA ALA A 38 8.92 -24.67 4.43
C ALA A 38 10.08 -25.63 4.06
N VAL A 39 10.97 -25.17 3.18
CA VAL A 39 12.21 -25.86 2.83
C VAL A 39 13.40 -25.20 3.51
N GLN A 40 14.48 -25.97 3.65
CA GLN A 40 15.78 -25.44 4.04
C GLN A 40 16.57 -24.99 2.81
N LEU A 41 16.94 -23.72 2.77
CA LEU A 41 17.81 -23.17 1.73
C LEU A 41 19.28 -23.45 2.04
N ARG A 42 20.02 -23.89 1.04
CA ARG A 42 21.47 -24.10 1.10
C ARG A 42 22.18 -23.48 -0.11
N ASP A 43 23.43 -23.08 0.06
CA ASP A 43 24.30 -22.79 -1.08
C ASP A 43 24.85 -24.09 -1.70
N GLU A 44 25.53 -23.97 -2.85
CA GLU A 44 26.15 -25.11 -3.56
C GLU A 44 27.15 -25.90 -2.70
N ASP A 45 27.78 -25.26 -1.71
CA ASP A 45 28.74 -25.89 -0.81
C ASP A 45 28.04 -26.53 0.41
N GLY A 46 26.71 -26.44 0.49
CA GLY A 46 25.87 -27.06 1.51
C GLY A 46 25.64 -26.21 2.77
N HIS A 47 26.13 -24.95 2.82
CA HIS A 47 25.89 -24.09 3.98
C HIS A 47 24.44 -23.62 4.03
N VAL A 48 23.87 -23.57 5.24
CA VAL A 48 22.47 -23.16 5.45
C VAL A 48 22.32 -21.65 5.22
N LEU A 49 21.32 -21.28 4.41
CA LEU A 49 20.96 -19.89 4.09
C LEU A 49 19.69 -19.43 4.80
N GLY A 50 18.84 -20.37 5.24
CA GLY A 50 17.60 -20.08 5.95
C GLY A 50 16.48 -21.06 5.65
N LEU A 51 15.26 -20.66 6.02
CA LEU A 51 14.01 -21.32 5.64
C LEU A 51 13.28 -20.47 4.60
N ALA A 52 12.55 -21.12 3.71
CA ALA A 52 11.82 -20.45 2.64
C ALA A 52 10.59 -21.24 2.18
N ASP A 53 9.69 -20.51 1.53
CA ASP A 53 8.68 -21.09 0.65
C ASP A 53 9.25 -21.29 -0.75
N VAL A 54 8.88 -22.39 -1.38
CA VAL A 54 9.17 -22.63 -2.81
C VAL A 54 7.89 -22.86 -3.58
N ASP A 55 7.68 -22.05 -4.62
CA ASP A 55 6.56 -22.11 -5.54
C ASP A 55 7.09 -22.00 -6.98
N LEU A 56 7.31 -23.16 -7.61
CA LEU A 56 7.89 -23.27 -8.94
C LEU A 56 7.00 -22.72 -10.08
N GLU A 57 5.74 -22.41 -9.78
CA GLU A 57 4.79 -21.77 -10.70
C GLU A 57 4.79 -20.23 -10.56
N SER A 58 5.49 -19.68 -9.56
CA SER A 58 5.64 -18.22 -9.38
C SER A 58 6.83 -17.68 -10.16
N SER A 59 6.74 -16.42 -10.62
CA SER A 59 7.87 -15.71 -11.26
C SER A 59 9.08 -15.57 -10.33
N TYR A 60 8.84 -15.51 -9.01
CA TYR A 60 9.87 -15.63 -7.99
C TYR A 60 9.62 -16.90 -7.19
N ALA A 61 10.41 -17.92 -7.49
CA ALA A 61 10.16 -19.27 -7.02
C ALA A 61 10.46 -19.47 -5.54
N VAL A 62 11.42 -18.74 -4.97
CA VAL A 62 11.83 -18.90 -3.57
C VAL A 62 11.57 -17.61 -2.82
N ARG A 63 10.95 -17.70 -1.63
CA ARG A 63 10.70 -16.56 -0.74
C ARG A 63 11.17 -16.86 0.66
N ARG A 64 12.12 -16.08 1.16
CA ARG A 64 12.77 -16.32 2.45
C ARG A 64 11.80 -16.01 3.60
N LEU A 65 11.74 -16.93 4.56
CA LEU A 65 10.91 -16.81 5.75
C LEU A 65 11.74 -16.51 7.02
N GLY A 66 12.99 -16.92 7.09
CA GLY A 66 13.80 -16.70 8.29
C GLY A 66 14.95 -17.69 8.43
N LEU A 67 15.43 -17.92 9.64
CA LEU A 67 16.45 -18.93 9.96
C LEU A 67 15.86 -20.11 10.74
N PRO A 68 16.41 -21.33 10.61
CA PRO A 68 15.91 -22.52 11.32
C PRO A 68 15.88 -22.38 12.85
N GLU A 69 16.86 -21.68 13.42
CA GLU A 69 17.00 -21.45 14.87
C GLU A 69 15.86 -20.59 15.45
N GLU A 70 15.13 -19.88 14.60
CA GLU A 70 14.02 -19.00 14.99
C GLU A 70 12.68 -19.75 15.13
N SER A 71 12.66 -21.07 14.92
CA SER A 71 11.44 -21.87 14.77
C SER A 71 10.83 -22.42 16.06
N ALA A 72 11.43 -22.17 17.24
CA ALA A 72 10.92 -22.73 18.51
C ALA A 72 9.46 -22.36 18.81
N GLU A 73 9.00 -21.20 18.33
CA GLU A 73 7.62 -20.73 18.42
C GLU A 73 6.80 -20.96 17.14
N GLY A 74 7.44 -21.40 16.06
CA GLY A 74 6.92 -21.32 14.70
C GLY A 74 7.23 -19.98 14.05
N ILE A 75 7.42 -20.00 12.72
CA ILE A 75 7.87 -18.84 11.95
C ILE A 75 6.75 -17.79 11.84
N ILE A 76 5.52 -18.22 11.60
CA ILE A 76 4.38 -17.31 11.43
C ILE A 76 4.06 -16.55 12.73
N PRO A 77 3.84 -17.22 13.90
CA PRO A 77 3.52 -16.50 15.14
C PRO A 77 4.60 -15.49 15.55
N ARG A 78 5.87 -15.87 15.40
CA ARG A 78 7.02 -15.00 15.68
C ARG A 78 6.98 -13.71 14.86
N HIS A 79 6.84 -13.81 13.54
CA HIS A 79 6.84 -12.64 12.67
C HIS A 79 5.58 -11.79 12.85
N VAL A 80 4.42 -12.42 13.07
CA VAL A 80 3.20 -11.70 13.43
C VAL A 80 3.42 -10.87 14.68
N ARG A 81 3.98 -11.45 15.76
CA ARG A 81 4.28 -10.67 16.98
C ARG A 81 5.23 -9.51 16.70
N HIS A 82 6.34 -9.74 16.01
CA HIS A 82 7.30 -8.68 15.70
C HIS A 82 6.71 -7.55 14.86
N ALA A 83 5.83 -7.87 13.90
CA ALA A 83 5.15 -6.89 13.08
C ALA A 83 4.24 -5.98 13.93
N PHE A 84 3.45 -6.58 14.84
CA PHE A 84 2.59 -5.84 15.77
C PHE A 84 3.39 -4.99 16.77
N GLU A 85 4.46 -5.53 17.34
CA GLU A 85 5.38 -4.78 18.22
C GLU A 85 6.02 -3.59 17.51
N ARG A 86 6.34 -3.74 16.21
CA ARG A 86 6.88 -2.64 15.40
C ARG A 86 5.87 -1.51 15.26
N ARG A 87 4.60 -1.81 14.97
CA ARG A 87 3.55 -0.78 14.85
C ARG A 87 3.29 -0.11 16.19
N ALA A 88 3.25 -0.86 17.27
CA ALA A 88 3.08 -0.31 18.62
C ALA A 88 4.16 0.72 19.01
N ARG A 89 5.37 0.63 18.43
CA ARG A 89 6.45 1.61 18.65
C ARG A 89 6.45 2.79 17.69
N MET A 90 6.03 2.58 16.44
CA MET A 90 6.28 3.52 15.33
C MET A 90 5.03 4.28 14.88
N VAL A 91 3.84 3.84 15.28
CA VAL A 91 2.57 4.35 14.77
C VAL A 91 1.78 5.04 15.88
N ASP A 92 1.26 6.24 15.60
CA ASP A 92 0.52 7.06 16.57
C ASP A 92 -0.67 6.31 17.20
N ASP A 93 -1.48 5.63 16.38
CA ASP A 93 -2.53 4.74 16.84
C ASP A 93 -2.43 3.39 16.11
N PRO A 94 -1.79 2.37 16.71
CA PRO A 94 -1.58 1.07 16.07
C PRO A 94 -2.88 0.27 15.89
N ARG A 95 -4.03 0.76 16.39
CA ARG A 95 -5.34 0.18 16.12
C ARG A 95 -5.85 0.49 14.71
N PHE A 96 -5.29 1.50 14.05
CA PHE A 96 -5.64 1.89 12.69
C PHE A 96 -4.36 1.98 11.87
N CYS A 97 -3.93 0.87 11.29
CA CYS A 97 -2.68 0.83 10.50
C CYS A 97 -2.59 -0.45 9.68
N ARG A 98 -1.62 -0.48 8.76
CA ARG A 98 -1.12 -1.76 8.25
C ARG A 98 -0.32 -2.47 9.34
N SER A 99 -0.84 -3.58 9.86
CA SER A 99 -0.16 -4.38 10.89
C SER A 99 0.92 -5.30 10.30
N ILE A 100 0.74 -5.80 9.08
CA ILE A 100 1.71 -6.65 8.36
C ILE A 100 1.79 -6.19 6.90
N ASN A 101 3.00 -5.93 6.41
CA ASN A 101 3.31 -5.42 5.07
C ASN A 101 4.27 -6.35 4.33
N ASP A 102 3.79 -7.55 3.97
CA ASP A 102 4.47 -8.45 3.04
C ASP A 102 5.92 -8.77 3.50
N ASP A 103 6.89 -8.75 2.59
CA ASP A 103 8.32 -8.93 2.86
C ASP A 103 8.90 -7.95 3.88
N GLY A 104 8.29 -6.77 4.03
CA GLY A 104 8.65 -5.80 5.06
C GLY A 104 8.56 -6.36 6.47
N ASP A 105 7.69 -7.35 6.69
CA ASP A 105 7.49 -8.05 7.94
C ASP A 105 7.90 -9.53 7.89
N ALA A 106 8.74 -9.89 6.91
CA ALA A 106 9.23 -11.26 6.72
C ALA A 106 8.10 -12.31 6.55
N LEU A 107 6.95 -11.87 6.01
CA LEU A 107 5.80 -12.72 5.69
C LEU A 107 5.42 -12.53 4.21
N PRO A 108 6.20 -13.10 3.26
CA PRO A 108 6.06 -12.85 1.83
C PRO A 108 4.68 -13.23 1.28
N GLY A 109 3.96 -12.23 0.81
CA GLY A 109 2.61 -12.27 0.30
C GLY A 109 1.52 -12.07 1.34
N LEU A 110 1.83 -11.76 2.60
CA LEU A 110 0.81 -11.51 3.62
C LEU A 110 0.65 -10.01 3.89
N ILE A 111 -0.57 -9.52 3.71
CA ILE A 111 -0.96 -8.15 4.06
C ILE A 111 -2.04 -8.23 5.13
N VAL A 112 -1.89 -7.45 6.21
CA VAL A 112 -2.89 -7.36 7.27
C VAL A 112 -3.08 -5.90 7.66
N ASP A 113 -4.29 -5.39 7.45
CA ASP A 113 -4.70 -4.07 7.91
C ASP A 113 -5.61 -4.20 9.14
N ARG A 114 -5.41 -3.30 10.10
CA ARG A 114 -6.14 -3.27 11.36
C ARG A 114 -7.10 -2.10 11.41
N TYR A 115 -8.31 -2.44 11.84
CA TYR A 115 -9.45 -1.54 12.00
C TYR A 115 -10.03 -1.76 13.40
N ASP A 116 -9.41 -1.11 14.39
CA ASP A 116 -9.68 -1.29 15.81
C ASP A 116 -9.47 -2.74 16.29
N THR A 117 -10.56 -3.44 16.60
CA THR A 117 -10.57 -4.85 17.02
C THR A 117 -10.74 -5.82 15.84
N HIS A 118 -10.83 -5.32 14.60
CA HIS A 118 -11.02 -6.13 13.39
C HIS A 118 -9.76 -6.13 12.53
N LEU A 119 -9.42 -7.28 11.97
CA LEU A 119 -8.31 -7.43 11.03
C LEU A 119 -8.83 -7.81 9.65
N VAL A 120 -8.28 -7.18 8.62
CA VAL A 120 -8.51 -7.53 7.21
C VAL A 120 -7.22 -8.13 6.67
N VAL A 121 -7.31 -9.36 6.18
CA VAL A 121 -6.19 -10.18 5.71
C VAL A 121 -6.28 -10.35 4.20
N GLN A 122 -5.16 -10.20 3.53
CA GLN A 122 -4.98 -10.56 2.13
C GLN A 122 -3.72 -11.42 1.99
N THR A 123 -3.83 -12.45 1.17
CA THR A 123 -2.70 -13.30 0.80
C THR A 123 -2.42 -13.16 -0.71
N LEU A 124 -1.14 -13.17 -1.09
CA LEU A 124 -0.65 -12.95 -2.45
C LEU A 124 0.34 -14.03 -2.88
N THR A 125 0.44 -15.13 -2.13
CA THR A 125 1.24 -16.31 -2.45
C THR A 125 0.47 -17.58 -2.12
N ARG A 126 0.73 -18.68 -2.86
CA ARG A 126 0.13 -19.99 -2.57
C ARG A 126 0.50 -20.50 -1.17
N ALA A 127 1.72 -20.18 -0.73
CA ALA A 127 2.19 -20.58 0.60
C ALA A 127 1.42 -19.88 1.73
N MET A 128 1.13 -18.59 1.62
CA MET A 128 0.33 -17.88 2.63
C MET A 128 -1.14 -18.31 2.58
N ASP A 129 -1.69 -18.62 1.39
CA ASP A 129 -3.02 -19.25 1.27
C ASP A 129 -3.11 -20.56 2.07
N ALA A 130 -2.10 -21.43 1.93
CA ALA A 130 -2.06 -22.72 2.62
C ALA A 130 -1.92 -22.57 4.16
N ARG A 131 -1.39 -21.43 4.63
CA ARG A 131 -1.18 -21.13 6.06
C ARG A 131 -2.29 -20.28 6.69
N LEU A 132 -3.41 -20.01 6.01
CA LEU A 132 -4.46 -19.13 6.53
C LEU A 132 -4.94 -19.48 7.95
N GLN A 133 -5.05 -20.77 8.28
CA GLN A 133 -5.45 -21.19 9.63
C GLN A 133 -4.41 -20.86 10.70
N GLU A 134 -3.11 -21.08 10.41
CA GLU A 134 -2.00 -20.75 11.30
C GLU A 134 -1.89 -19.23 11.47
N ILE A 135 -1.97 -18.48 10.37
CA ILE A 135 -1.97 -17.02 10.34
C ILE A 135 -3.12 -16.47 11.17
N THR A 136 -4.34 -16.96 10.96
CA THR A 136 -5.53 -16.49 11.70
C THR A 136 -5.37 -16.70 13.20
N ARG A 137 -4.87 -17.88 13.61
CA ARG A 137 -4.61 -18.17 15.03
C ARG A 137 -3.60 -17.19 15.62
N ALA A 138 -2.44 -17.03 14.96
CA ALA A 138 -1.39 -16.14 15.41
C ALA A 138 -1.88 -14.69 15.52
N LEU A 139 -2.64 -14.21 14.53
CA LEU A 139 -3.24 -12.88 14.55
C LEU A 139 -4.16 -12.67 15.75
N VAL A 140 -5.08 -13.60 16.01
CA VAL A 140 -6.02 -13.52 17.14
C VAL A 140 -5.28 -13.55 18.47
N GLU A 141 -4.32 -14.46 18.64
CA GLU A 141 -3.53 -14.60 19.87
C GLU A 141 -2.69 -13.36 20.18
N VAL A 142 -2.04 -12.77 19.18
CA VAL A 142 -1.17 -11.60 19.37
C VAL A 142 -1.96 -10.31 19.55
N SER A 143 -3.05 -10.14 18.80
CA SER A 143 -3.76 -8.85 18.72
C SER A 143 -4.99 -8.74 19.63
N GLY A 144 -5.55 -9.88 20.06
CA GLY A 144 -6.86 -9.93 20.71
C GLY A 144 -8.02 -9.55 19.79
N ALA A 145 -7.86 -9.65 18.46
CA ALA A 145 -8.90 -9.26 17.51
C ALA A 145 -10.21 -10.03 17.69
N GLU A 146 -11.33 -9.32 17.61
CA GLU A 146 -12.68 -9.90 17.66
C GLU A 146 -13.06 -10.60 16.36
N SER A 147 -12.46 -10.20 15.23
CA SER A 147 -12.71 -10.84 13.94
C SER A 147 -11.55 -10.69 12.96
N VAL A 148 -11.46 -11.65 12.04
CA VAL A 148 -10.53 -11.64 10.91
C VAL A 148 -11.32 -11.85 9.62
N LEU A 149 -11.25 -10.90 8.69
CA LEU A 149 -11.89 -10.93 7.37
C LEU A 149 -10.85 -11.21 6.29
N LEU A 150 -11.09 -12.17 5.40
CA LEU A 150 -10.27 -12.39 4.21
C LEU A 150 -10.75 -11.52 3.04
N ARG A 151 -9.84 -10.73 2.43
CA ARG A 151 -10.06 -9.92 1.22
C ARG A 151 -9.17 -10.38 0.06
N ASN A 152 -9.45 -11.60 -0.38
CA ASN A 152 -8.80 -12.22 -1.55
C ASN A 152 -9.57 -12.02 -2.86
N ASP A 153 -10.37 -10.96 -2.93
CA ASP A 153 -11.24 -10.58 -4.05
C ASP A 153 -10.54 -9.68 -5.10
N THR A 154 -9.31 -9.24 -4.82
CA THR A 154 -8.58 -8.28 -5.67
C THR A 154 -8.14 -8.86 -7.02
N ALA A 155 -8.12 -8.00 -8.05
CA ALA A 155 -7.61 -8.36 -9.39
C ALA A 155 -6.13 -8.79 -9.39
N ARG A 156 -5.33 -8.27 -8.45
CA ARG A 156 -3.90 -8.61 -8.28
C ARG A 156 -3.69 -10.12 -8.11
N ARG A 157 -4.62 -10.84 -7.46
CA ARG A 157 -4.51 -12.30 -7.32
C ARG A 157 -4.55 -13.03 -8.66
N ARG A 158 -5.38 -12.59 -9.61
CA ARG A 158 -5.43 -13.18 -10.97
C ARG A 158 -4.11 -13.00 -11.71
N GLN A 159 -3.50 -11.82 -11.60
CA GLN A 159 -2.20 -11.52 -12.20
C GLN A 159 -1.08 -12.42 -11.64
N LEU A 160 -1.22 -12.84 -10.38
CA LEU A 160 -0.30 -13.75 -9.70
C LEU A 160 -0.64 -15.24 -9.91
N GLY A 161 -1.65 -15.56 -10.74
CA GLY A 161 -2.09 -16.94 -10.97
C GLY A 161 -2.83 -17.58 -9.79
N LEU A 162 -3.34 -16.76 -8.86
CA LEU A 162 -4.05 -17.23 -7.67
C LEU A 162 -5.57 -17.14 -7.86
N PRO A 163 -6.35 -18.08 -7.29
CA PRO A 163 -7.80 -18.00 -7.32
C PRO A 163 -8.28 -16.79 -6.52
N VAL A 164 -9.24 -16.05 -7.08
CA VAL A 164 -9.95 -14.99 -6.38
C VAL A 164 -10.98 -15.62 -5.44
N GLN A 165 -11.06 -15.15 -4.21
CA GLN A 165 -12.00 -15.63 -3.21
C GLN A 165 -12.92 -14.49 -2.80
N ARG A 166 -14.22 -14.78 -2.64
CA ARG A 166 -15.17 -13.79 -2.11
C ARG A 166 -14.79 -13.42 -0.67
N PRO A 167 -15.05 -12.17 -0.24
CA PRO A 167 -14.84 -11.78 1.15
C PRO A 167 -15.59 -12.71 2.11
N HIS A 168 -14.89 -13.24 3.11
CA HIS A 168 -15.50 -14.08 4.14
C HIS A 168 -14.69 -14.06 5.44
N ALA A 169 -15.36 -14.33 6.55
CA ALA A 169 -14.73 -14.38 7.86
C ALA A 169 -13.85 -15.63 8.01
N LEU A 170 -12.62 -15.43 8.49
CA LEU A 170 -11.75 -16.49 9.00
C LEU A 170 -11.93 -16.68 10.51
N HIS A 171 -12.33 -15.62 11.22
CA HIS A 171 -12.61 -15.63 12.65
C HIS A 171 -13.66 -14.59 13.01
N GLY A 172 -14.50 -14.90 14.00
CA GLY A 172 -15.50 -13.98 14.55
C GLY A 172 -16.56 -13.54 13.54
N ASN A 173 -17.14 -12.36 13.77
CA ASN A 173 -18.15 -11.76 12.90
C ASN A 173 -17.71 -10.35 12.47
N PRO A 174 -16.91 -10.22 11.40
CA PRO A 174 -16.41 -8.93 10.96
C PRO A 174 -17.55 -8.03 10.48
N PRO A 175 -17.60 -6.76 10.91
CA PRO A 175 -18.61 -5.84 10.45
C PRO A 175 -18.35 -5.46 8.99
N ARG A 176 -19.41 -5.06 8.29
CA ARG A 176 -19.28 -4.41 6.99
C ARG A 176 -18.59 -3.05 7.12
N TRP A 177 -19.05 -2.23 8.06
CA TRP A 177 -18.59 -0.86 8.24
C TRP A 177 -17.67 -0.76 9.45
N SER A 178 -16.54 -0.05 9.30
CA SER A 178 -15.67 0.29 10.42
C SER A 178 -15.41 1.79 10.49
N ARG A 179 -15.20 2.28 11.72
CA ARG A 179 -14.82 3.66 11.97
C ARG A 179 -13.32 3.73 12.18
N VAL A 180 -12.62 4.39 11.27
CA VAL A 180 -11.18 4.66 11.34
C VAL A 180 -10.95 6.00 12.01
N LEU A 181 -9.98 6.05 12.92
CA LEU A 181 -9.43 7.29 13.45
C LEU A 181 -7.97 7.40 12.99
N GLU A 182 -7.67 8.40 12.17
CA GLU A 182 -6.30 8.64 11.71
C GLU A 182 -5.98 10.13 11.84
N LEU A 183 -4.88 10.47 12.54
CA LEU A 183 -4.39 11.85 12.70
C LEU A 183 -5.51 12.84 13.14
N GLY A 184 -6.38 12.35 14.02
CA GLY A 184 -7.55 13.06 14.55
C GLY A 184 -8.77 13.11 13.62
N ALA A 185 -8.66 12.70 12.35
CA ALA A 185 -9.74 12.58 11.39
C ALA A 185 -10.51 11.27 11.53
N ARG A 186 -11.82 11.31 11.24
CA ARG A 186 -12.72 10.16 11.36
C ARG A 186 -13.18 9.72 9.99
N PHE A 187 -13.10 8.44 9.69
CA PHE A 187 -13.59 7.88 8.44
C PHE A 187 -14.49 6.69 8.71
N THR A 188 -15.55 6.53 7.94
CA THR A 188 -16.27 5.29 7.78
C THR A 188 -15.71 4.60 6.54
N VAL A 189 -15.43 3.30 6.66
CA VAL A 189 -14.88 2.46 5.59
C VAL A 189 -15.67 1.17 5.48
N ASP A 190 -15.89 0.69 4.25
CA ASP A 190 -16.45 -0.63 3.98
C ASP A 190 -15.31 -1.67 3.98
N LEU A 191 -15.29 -2.57 4.96
CA LEU A 191 -14.28 -3.63 5.03
C LEU A 191 -14.49 -4.72 3.98
N THR A 192 -15.69 -4.82 3.40
CA THR A 192 -16.09 -5.88 2.45
C THR A 192 -16.05 -5.45 1.00
N TYR A 193 -15.92 -4.15 0.73
CA TYR A 193 -15.89 -3.54 -0.60
C TYR A 193 -14.66 -2.62 -0.76
N GLY A 194 -14.45 -2.07 -1.96
CA GLY A 194 -13.37 -1.13 -2.27
C GLY A 194 -12.03 -1.80 -2.61
N PRO A 195 -11.03 -1.01 -3.04
CA PRO A 195 -9.73 -1.52 -3.44
C PRO A 195 -8.92 -2.07 -2.27
N GLY A 196 -8.14 -3.12 -2.55
CA GLY A 196 -7.21 -3.71 -1.58
C GLY A 196 -7.93 -4.22 -0.32
N VAL A 197 -7.51 -3.66 0.82
CA VAL A 197 -7.94 -4.05 2.17
C VAL A 197 -8.76 -2.95 2.87
N GLY A 198 -9.20 -1.92 2.13
CA GLY A 198 -10.18 -0.93 2.57
C GLY A 198 -9.69 0.52 2.50
N TYR A 199 -8.75 0.91 3.37
CA TYR A 199 -8.29 2.29 3.55
C TYR A 199 -6.78 2.43 3.20
N PRO A 200 -6.37 3.46 2.43
CA PRO A 200 -4.98 3.64 2.00
C PRO A 200 -4.12 4.17 3.15
N TYR A 201 -3.73 3.28 4.08
CA TYR A 201 -2.83 3.63 5.19
C TYR A 201 -1.43 4.05 4.70
N ASP A 202 -1.01 3.61 3.50
CA ASP A 202 0.25 3.96 2.85
C ASP A 202 0.40 5.44 2.49
N GLN A 203 -0.69 6.22 2.52
CA GLN A 203 -0.64 7.66 2.28
C GLN A 203 -0.57 8.51 3.56
N ARG A 204 -0.36 7.90 4.73
CA ARG A 204 -0.39 8.60 6.02
C ARG A 204 0.58 9.78 6.12
N GLU A 205 1.81 9.63 5.63
CA GLU A 205 2.79 10.74 5.68
C GLU A 205 2.38 11.92 4.79
N LEU A 206 1.69 11.64 3.67
CA LEU A 206 1.15 12.66 2.80
C LEU A 206 0.06 13.44 3.51
N ARG A 207 -0.85 12.74 4.20
CA ARG A 207 -1.90 13.34 5.02
C ARG A 207 -1.34 14.18 6.18
N ARG A 208 -0.24 13.76 6.82
CA ARG A 208 0.47 14.59 7.81
C ARG A 208 1.03 15.87 7.19
N PHE A 209 1.57 15.79 5.98
CA PHE A 209 2.19 16.94 5.33
C PHE A 209 1.18 18.02 4.92
N LEU A 210 -0.08 17.65 4.66
CA LEU A 210 -1.15 18.59 4.32
C LEU A 210 -1.37 19.69 5.37
N ALA A 211 -1.04 19.43 6.64
CA ALA A 211 -1.08 20.45 7.69
C ALA A 211 -0.27 21.72 7.36
N ARG A 212 0.74 21.62 6.49
CA ARG A 212 1.59 22.74 6.06
C ARG A 212 1.04 23.49 4.84
N LEU A 213 0.13 22.87 4.09
CA LEU A 213 -0.28 23.33 2.76
C LEU A 213 -1.70 23.90 2.73
N SER A 214 -2.57 23.46 3.62
CA SER A 214 -4.02 23.60 3.40
C SER A 214 -4.66 24.87 3.93
N GLN A 215 -3.98 25.64 4.80
CA GLN A 215 -4.60 26.80 5.45
C GLN A 215 -5.05 27.85 4.41
N GLY A 216 -6.37 28.08 4.33
CA GLY A 216 -6.98 29.05 3.42
C GLY A 216 -7.07 28.60 1.95
N ALA A 217 -6.57 27.40 1.62
CA ALA A 217 -6.47 26.91 0.24
C ALA A 217 -7.84 26.57 -0.37
N ARG A 218 -8.02 26.87 -1.65
CA ARG A 218 -8.97 26.21 -2.55
C ARG A 218 -8.35 24.91 -3.07
N VAL A 219 -8.96 23.78 -2.76
CA VAL A 219 -8.40 22.44 -3.02
C VAL A 219 -9.16 21.73 -4.14
N LEU A 220 -8.42 21.07 -5.03
CA LEU A 220 -8.93 20.09 -5.99
C LEU A 220 -8.39 18.70 -5.64
N ASP A 221 -9.27 17.70 -5.62
CA ASP A 221 -8.93 16.29 -5.41
C ASP A 221 -9.65 15.42 -6.47
N PRO A 222 -9.03 15.17 -7.65
CA PRO A 222 -9.69 14.50 -8.78
C PRO A 222 -9.98 13.01 -8.58
N SER A 223 -9.39 12.38 -7.57
CA SER A 223 -9.43 10.93 -7.31
C SER A 223 -9.48 10.68 -5.80
N CYS A 224 -10.55 11.17 -5.18
CA CYS A 224 -10.57 11.40 -3.74
C CYS A 224 -10.78 10.16 -2.88
N HIS A 225 -11.20 9.04 -3.46
CA HIS A 225 -11.54 7.82 -2.73
C HIS A 225 -12.50 8.13 -1.59
N VAL A 226 -12.31 7.54 -0.40
CA VAL A 226 -13.14 7.81 0.79
C VAL A 226 -12.82 9.15 1.46
N GLY A 227 -12.07 10.02 0.78
CA GLY A 227 -11.71 11.38 1.22
C GLY A 227 -10.42 11.49 2.02
N GLY A 228 -9.51 10.53 1.88
CA GLY A 228 -8.26 10.48 2.65
C GLY A 228 -7.49 11.81 2.60
N LEU A 229 -7.15 12.32 1.41
CA LEU A 229 -6.34 13.53 1.30
C LEU A 229 -7.18 14.79 1.59
N PHE A 230 -8.30 15.02 0.89
CA PHE A 230 -9.05 16.26 1.09
C PHE A 230 -9.62 16.43 2.50
N VAL A 231 -9.97 15.37 3.22
CA VAL A 231 -10.47 15.51 4.61
C VAL A 231 -9.40 16.12 5.49
N HIS A 232 -8.15 15.66 5.36
CA HIS A 232 -7.02 16.25 6.08
C HIS A 232 -6.79 17.69 5.64
N ALA A 233 -6.87 18.00 4.35
CA ALA A 233 -6.77 19.38 3.89
C ALA A 233 -7.85 20.30 4.51
N GLY A 234 -9.10 19.84 4.54
CA GLY A 234 -10.23 20.56 5.13
C GLY A 234 -10.09 20.79 6.64
N ARG A 235 -9.59 19.79 7.36
CA ARG A 235 -9.31 19.89 8.80
C ARG A 235 -8.16 20.83 9.12
N HIS A 236 -7.23 21.00 8.18
CA HIS A 236 -6.11 21.94 8.28
C HIS A 236 -6.41 23.30 7.63
N GLY A 237 -7.70 23.65 7.50
CA GLY A 237 -8.11 25.01 7.21
C GLY A 237 -8.35 25.33 5.74
N ALA A 238 -8.48 24.34 4.85
CA ALA A 238 -8.89 24.61 3.48
C ALA A 238 -10.23 25.37 3.45
N ARG A 239 -10.29 26.39 2.60
CA ARG A 239 -11.45 27.29 2.46
C ARG A 239 -12.57 26.62 1.68
N SER A 240 -12.23 25.91 0.61
CA SER A 240 -13.19 25.16 -0.20
C SER A 240 -12.51 23.98 -0.89
N ILE A 241 -13.24 22.90 -1.06
CA ILE A 241 -12.75 21.63 -1.60
C ILE A 241 -13.73 21.18 -2.69
N LEU A 242 -13.17 20.90 -3.87
CA LEU A 242 -13.85 20.18 -4.93
C LEU A 242 -13.17 18.83 -5.11
N ALA A 243 -13.93 17.76 -4.97
CA ALA A 243 -13.42 16.39 -4.99
C ALA A 243 -14.24 15.51 -5.93
N PHE A 244 -13.60 14.51 -6.53
CA PHE A 244 -14.23 13.59 -7.48
C PHE A 244 -13.84 12.14 -7.21
N ASP A 245 -14.75 11.21 -7.47
CA ASP A 245 -14.44 9.77 -7.59
C ASP A 245 -15.30 9.14 -8.69
N SER A 246 -14.79 8.13 -9.37
CA SER A 246 -15.49 7.49 -10.50
C SER A 246 -16.60 6.54 -10.03
N ASP A 247 -16.44 5.98 -8.82
CA ASP A 247 -17.38 5.10 -8.15
C ASP A 247 -18.37 5.89 -7.30
N ALA A 248 -19.67 5.70 -7.56
CA ALA A 248 -20.72 6.48 -6.92
C ALA A 248 -20.81 6.20 -5.40
N ASP A 249 -20.67 4.94 -5.00
CA ASP A 249 -20.74 4.54 -3.59
C ASP A 249 -19.54 5.12 -2.80
N THR A 250 -18.36 5.14 -3.42
CA THR A 250 -17.15 5.75 -2.85
C THR A 250 -17.28 7.26 -2.73
N ALA A 251 -17.80 7.95 -3.76
CA ALA A 251 -18.07 9.39 -3.71
C ALA A 251 -19.09 9.77 -2.62
N ASP A 252 -20.14 8.96 -2.43
CA ASP A 252 -21.13 9.17 -1.38
C ASP A 252 -20.49 8.99 0.01
N LEU A 253 -19.70 7.94 0.20
CA LEU A 253 -18.96 7.72 1.44
C LEU A 253 -17.94 8.84 1.72
N ALA A 254 -17.27 9.36 0.69
CA ALA A 254 -16.36 10.49 0.80
C ALA A 254 -17.07 11.75 1.31
N ARG A 255 -18.29 12.00 0.82
CA ARG A 255 -19.12 13.12 1.28
C ARG A 255 -19.50 12.95 2.75
N GLU A 256 -19.96 11.77 3.15
CA GLU A 256 -20.26 11.46 4.56
C GLU A 256 -19.03 11.64 5.46
N ASN A 257 -17.86 11.19 5.01
CA ASN A 257 -16.59 11.37 5.74
C ASN A 257 -16.21 12.85 5.85
N GLY A 258 -16.39 13.63 4.79
CA GLY A 258 -16.20 15.07 4.83
C GLY A 258 -17.11 15.77 5.85
N GLU A 259 -18.40 15.43 5.85
CA GLU A 259 -19.37 15.97 6.80
C GLU A 259 -19.03 15.58 8.25
N ALA A 260 -18.65 14.32 8.50
CA ALA A 260 -18.22 13.84 9.81
C ALA A 260 -16.97 14.56 10.36
N ASN A 261 -16.22 15.23 9.49
CA ASN A 261 -15.06 16.05 9.84
C ASN A 261 -15.32 17.57 9.77
N GLY A 262 -16.58 18.00 9.71
CA GLY A 262 -16.96 19.42 9.78
C GLY A 262 -16.67 20.19 8.48
N LEU A 263 -16.71 19.51 7.33
CA LEU A 263 -16.50 20.15 6.02
C LEU A 263 -17.81 20.55 5.32
N LEU A 264 -18.94 20.42 6.00
CA LEU A 264 -20.24 20.88 5.51
C LEU A 264 -20.17 22.35 5.07
N GLY A 265 -20.66 22.64 3.87
CA GLY A 265 -20.63 23.98 3.27
C GLY A 265 -19.28 24.40 2.66
N ARG A 266 -18.21 23.61 2.87
CA ARG A 266 -16.88 23.83 2.25
C ARG A 266 -16.50 22.74 1.25
N LEU A 267 -17.18 21.59 1.30
CA LEU A 267 -16.91 20.43 0.46
C LEU A 267 -18.00 20.25 -0.60
N ARG A 268 -17.57 19.99 -1.83
CA ARG A 268 -18.38 19.44 -2.91
C ARG A 268 -17.70 18.18 -3.43
N VAL A 269 -18.38 17.05 -3.32
CA VAL A 269 -17.94 15.77 -3.92
C VAL A 269 -18.85 15.48 -5.11
N GLU A 270 -18.25 15.15 -6.24
CA GLU A 270 -18.94 14.81 -7.49
C GLU A 270 -18.47 13.47 -8.03
N ARG A 271 -19.25 12.91 -8.96
CA ARG A 271 -18.83 11.70 -9.67
C ARG A 271 -18.09 12.10 -10.94
N GLY A 272 -16.91 11.52 -11.15
CA GLY A 272 -16.12 11.76 -12.35
C GLY A 272 -14.88 10.89 -12.41
N ASP A 273 -14.48 10.49 -13.61
CA ASP A 273 -13.16 9.92 -13.86
C ASP A 273 -12.09 11.01 -13.69
N ALA A 274 -10.97 10.67 -13.05
CA ALA A 274 -9.96 11.65 -12.69
C ALA A 274 -9.37 12.37 -13.92
N LEU A 275 -9.12 11.64 -15.02
CA LEU A 275 -8.53 12.21 -16.23
C LEU A 275 -9.55 13.08 -16.97
N ASP A 276 -10.80 12.61 -17.08
CA ASP A 276 -11.89 13.39 -17.70
C ASP A 276 -12.16 14.69 -16.93
N VAL A 277 -12.18 14.61 -15.59
CA VAL A 277 -12.32 15.78 -14.72
C VAL A 277 -11.19 16.77 -14.96
N LEU A 278 -9.94 16.29 -14.95
CA LEU A 278 -8.77 17.13 -15.16
C LEU A 278 -8.79 17.83 -16.52
N HIS A 279 -9.25 17.17 -17.59
CA HIS A 279 -9.47 17.79 -18.90
C HIS A 279 -10.58 18.84 -18.90
N GLY A 280 -11.63 18.63 -18.09
CA GLY A 280 -12.80 19.52 -18.02
C GLY A 280 -12.61 20.75 -17.12
N ILE A 281 -11.66 20.72 -16.18
CA ILE A 281 -11.40 21.83 -15.26
C ILE A 281 -10.83 23.04 -16.01
N GLN A 282 -11.51 24.18 -15.92
CA GLN A 282 -11.07 25.47 -16.46
C GLN A 282 -10.58 26.44 -15.38
N ASP A 283 -10.86 26.12 -14.12
CA ASP A 283 -10.49 26.91 -12.94
C ASP A 283 -9.10 26.51 -12.44
N THR A 284 -8.48 27.41 -11.66
CA THR A 284 -7.24 27.11 -10.93
C THR A 284 -7.45 27.05 -9.41
N PHE A 285 -6.59 26.26 -8.76
CA PHE A 285 -6.65 25.90 -7.34
C PHE A 285 -5.35 26.27 -6.62
N ASP A 286 -5.45 26.55 -5.32
CA ASP A 286 -4.29 26.83 -4.46
C ASP A 286 -3.51 25.54 -4.17
N LEU A 287 -4.22 24.42 -4.06
CA LEU A 287 -3.67 23.10 -3.79
C LEU A 287 -4.38 22.05 -4.66
N VAL A 288 -3.64 21.30 -5.45
CA VAL A 288 -4.15 20.14 -6.19
C VAL A 288 -3.55 18.87 -5.57
N LEU A 289 -4.42 17.92 -5.27
CA LEU A 289 -4.10 16.62 -4.68
C LEU A 289 -4.24 15.57 -5.76
N LEU A 290 -3.14 15.05 -6.26
CA LEU A 290 -3.11 14.13 -7.40
C LEU A 290 -2.64 12.75 -6.96
N ASP A 291 -3.59 11.89 -6.63
CA ASP A 291 -3.35 10.48 -6.38
C ASP A 291 -3.57 9.68 -7.68
N THR A 292 -2.54 9.01 -8.20
CA THR A 292 -2.57 8.42 -9.55
C THR A 292 -2.56 6.88 -9.57
N PRO A 293 -3.43 6.16 -8.81
CA PRO A 293 -3.41 4.70 -8.79
C PRO A 293 -3.82 4.09 -10.14
N GLU A 294 -4.57 4.84 -10.95
CA GLU A 294 -5.03 4.43 -12.28
C GLU A 294 -4.01 4.67 -13.40
N ALA A 295 -2.92 5.40 -13.12
CA ALA A 295 -1.89 5.69 -14.11
C ALA A 295 -1.05 4.45 -14.41
N THR A 296 -1.56 3.55 -15.26
CA THR A 296 -0.93 2.25 -15.60
C THR A 296 0.32 2.36 -16.50
N SER A 297 0.70 3.56 -16.92
CA SER A 297 1.85 3.82 -17.79
C SER A 297 2.52 5.16 -17.48
N PRO A 298 3.82 5.34 -17.79
CA PRO A 298 4.50 6.63 -17.67
C PRO A 298 3.79 7.76 -18.44
N GLN A 299 3.24 7.48 -19.62
CA GLN A 299 2.55 8.47 -20.45
C GLN A 299 1.27 8.98 -19.77
N THR A 300 0.46 8.06 -19.24
CA THR A 300 -0.76 8.41 -18.48
C THR A 300 -0.42 9.21 -17.23
N PHE A 301 0.66 8.83 -16.53
CA PHE A 301 1.13 9.57 -15.36
C PHE A 301 1.57 11.00 -15.71
N ILE A 302 2.39 11.18 -16.75
CA ILE A 302 2.83 12.49 -17.24
C ILE A 302 1.60 13.34 -17.61
N GLU A 303 0.63 12.78 -18.31
CA GLU A 303 -0.59 13.50 -18.70
C GLU A 303 -1.38 13.99 -17.48
N GLN A 304 -1.60 13.13 -16.48
CA GLN A 304 -2.29 13.52 -15.25
C GLN A 304 -1.54 14.62 -14.48
N VAL A 305 -0.21 14.52 -14.38
CA VAL A 305 0.61 15.54 -13.70
C VAL A 305 0.58 16.86 -14.48
N ARG A 306 0.66 16.82 -15.80
CA ARG A 306 0.57 17.99 -16.68
C ARG A 306 -0.77 18.71 -16.49
N LEU A 307 -1.89 17.97 -16.46
CA LEU A 307 -3.21 18.56 -16.21
C LEU A 307 -3.37 19.03 -14.75
N GLY A 308 -2.77 18.33 -13.79
CA GLY A 308 -2.73 18.79 -12.40
C GLY A 308 -1.95 20.11 -12.25
N LEU A 309 -0.85 20.26 -12.97
CA LEU A 309 -0.13 21.53 -13.09
C LEU A 309 -0.99 22.61 -13.74
N HIS A 310 -1.72 22.30 -14.81
CA HIS A 310 -2.65 23.22 -15.45
C HIS A 310 -3.72 23.75 -14.47
N ALA A 311 -4.30 22.86 -13.67
CA ALA A 311 -5.29 23.20 -12.65
C ALA A 311 -4.70 23.89 -11.41
N THR A 312 -3.38 23.98 -11.27
CA THR A 312 -2.72 24.65 -10.14
C THR A 312 -2.42 26.11 -10.49
N ARG A 313 -2.84 27.08 -9.68
CA ARG A 313 -2.51 28.49 -9.98
C ARG A 313 -1.00 28.75 -9.92
N HIS A 314 -0.55 29.89 -10.45
CA HIS A 314 0.83 30.35 -10.23
C HIS A 314 1.12 30.54 -8.74
N GLY A 315 2.23 29.96 -8.27
CA GLY A 315 2.59 29.88 -6.84
C GLY A 315 1.65 29.00 -6.01
N GLY A 316 0.83 28.17 -6.65
CA GLY A 316 0.03 27.13 -6.01
C GLY A 316 0.85 25.85 -5.82
N THR A 317 0.32 24.92 -5.03
CA THR A 317 1.00 23.65 -4.72
C THR A 317 0.31 22.47 -5.40
N LEU A 318 1.11 21.55 -5.94
CA LEU A 318 0.67 20.24 -6.42
C LEU A 318 1.32 19.16 -5.54
N LEU A 319 0.50 18.30 -4.94
CA LEU A 319 0.93 17.08 -4.27
C LEU A 319 0.63 15.92 -5.21
N VAL A 320 1.66 15.17 -5.61
CA VAL A 320 1.52 14.03 -6.52
C VAL A 320 1.92 12.75 -5.81
N VAL A 321 1.11 11.70 -5.99
CA VAL A 321 1.38 10.33 -5.55
C VAL A 321 1.48 9.44 -6.78
N GLY A 322 2.56 8.69 -6.92
CA GLY A 322 2.73 7.68 -7.97
C GLY A 322 3.08 6.31 -7.41
N TYR A 323 2.72 5.26 -8.15
CA TYR A 323 2.84 3.87 -7.73
C TYR A 323 3.78 3.06 -8.62
N HIS A 324 4.57 2.17 -8.01
CA HIS A 324 5.60 1.35 -8.65
C HIS A 324 5.36 -0.14 -8.40
N PRO A 325 5.36 -0.99 -9.45
CA PRO A 325 5.02 -0.69 -10.83
C PRO A 325 3.59 -0.09 -10.93
N PRO A 326 3.25 0.63 -12.01
CA PRO A 326 3.87 0.60 -13.35
C PRO A 326 5.00 1.60 -13.56
N LEU A 327 5.20 2.57 -12.68
CA LEU A 327 6.25 3.55 -12.87
C LEU A 327 7.64 2.89 -12.69
N PRO A 328 8.61 3.14 -13.58
CA PRO A 328 9.95 2.59 -13.43
C PRO A 328 10.61 3.12 -12.15
N THR A 329 11.25 2.24 -11.38
CA THR A 329 12.01 2.62 -10.18
C THR A 329 13.11 3.62 -10.55
N GLY A 330 13.19 4.75 -9.84
CA GLY A 330 14.20 5.79 -10.07
C GLY A 330 13.82 6.86 -11.10
N GLY A 331 12.77 6.65 -11.90
CA GLY A 331 12.31 7.63 -12.91
C GLY A 331 11.20 8.57 -12.46
N PHE A 332 10.73 8.49 -11.21
CA PHE A 332 9.58 9.28 -10.75
C PHE A 332 9.78 10.80 -10.91
N ASP A 333 10.94 11.33 -10.49
CA ASP A 333 11.22 12.77 -10.61
C ASP A 333 11.39 13.19 -12.07
N ASP A 334 11.95 12.32 -12.91
CA ASP A 334 12.14 12.59 -14.33
C ASP A 334 10.79 12.70 -15.05
N LEU A 335 9.81 11.86 -14.70
CA LEU A 335 8.45 11.94 -15.24
C LEU A 335 7.72 13.21 -14.79
N ILE A 336 7.92 13.64 -13.55
CA ILE A 336 7.39 14.93 -13.07
C ILE A 336 8.05 16.08 -13.84
N ALA A 337 9.37 16.02 -14.05
CA ALA A 337 10.10 17.04 -14.80
C ALA A 337 9.63 17.12 -16.26
N GLU A 338 9.37 15.97 -16.89
CA GLU A 338 8.80 15.89 -18.24
C GLU A 338 7.39 16.50 -18.28
N ALA A 339 6.54 16.24 -17.28
CA ALA A 339 5.22 16.87 -17.19
C ALA A 339 5.32 18.40 -17.02
N CYS A 340 6.28 18.88 -16.22
CA CYS A 340 6.58 20.31 -16.07
C CYS A 340 7.03 20.94 -17.41
N GLU A 341 7.92 20.27 -18.13
CA GLU A 341 8.39 20.72 -19.45
C GLU A 341 7.23 20.81 -20.46
N GLN A 342 6.37 19.79 -20.51
CA GLN A 342 5.23 19.74 -21.43
C GLN A 342 4.17 20.81 -21.13
N GLU A 343 3.93 21.12 -19.85
CA GLU A 343 3.02 22.22 -19.46
C GLU A 343 3.69 23.60 -19.58
N GLY A 344 5.01 23.67 -19.79
CA GLY A 344 5.76 24.92 -19.82
C GLY A 344 5.83 25.63 -18.47
N ARG A 345 5.81 24.87 -17.36
CA ARG A 345 5.82 25.39 -15.99
C ARG A 345 7.00 24.89 -15.21
N MET A 346 7.52 25.72 -14.30
CA MET A 346 8.63 25.32 -13.44
C MET A 346 8.09 24.79 -12.11
N GLY A 347 8.53 23.59 -11.73
CA GLY A 347 8.19 22.96 -10.44
C GLY A 347 9.30 23.15 -9.41
N PHE A 348 8.99 23.74 -8.25
CA PHE A 348 9.92 23.84 -7.13
C PHE A 348 9.57 22.80 -6.06
N ARG A 349 10.41 21.77 -5.90
CA ARG A 349 10.16 20.69 -4.94
C ARG A 349 10.32 21.14 -3.49
N PHE A 350 9.26 21.01 -2.71
CA PHE A 350 9.25 21.24 -1.26
C PHE A 350 9.56 19.98 -0.46
N ALA A 351 9.07 18.82 -0.90
CA ALA A 351 9.25 17.57 -0.17
C ALA A 351 9.22 16.36 -1.10
N ARG A 352 9.92 15.30 -0.65
CA ARG A 352 9.74 13.93 -1.12
C ARG A 352 9.18 13.11 0.03
N LEU A 353 8.12 12.37 -0.24
CA LEU A 353 7.39 11.54 0.70
C LEU A 353 7.37 10.11 0.17
N GLY A 354 7.14 9.14 1.04
CA GLY A 354 7.09 7.73 0.67
C GLY A 354 6.25 6.96 1.68
N LEU A 355 6.46 5.64 1.70
CA LEU A 355 5.73 4.75 2.57
C LEU A 355 5.89 5.10 4.07
N PRO A 356 4.80 5.10 4.86
CA PRO A 356 4.83 5.35 6.30
C PRO A 356 5.47 4.19 7.08
N PRO A 357 5.79 4.38 8.37
CA PRO A 357 6.43 3.36 9.20
C PRO A 357 5.66 2.05 9.39
N ASP A 358 4.35 2.04 9.12
CA ASP A 358 3.51 0.83 9.11
C ASP A 358 3.53 0.08 7.76
N HIS A 359 4.27 0.60 6.78
CA HIS A 359 4.58 -0.03 5.50
C HIS A 359 6.10 -0.21 5.35
N PRO A 360 6.76 -0.93 6.29
CA PRO A 360 8.19 -1.14 6.22
C PRO A 360 8.57 -1.88 4.92
N THR A 361 9.73 -1.55 4.39
CA THR A 361 10.34 -2.18 3.22
C THR A 361 11.73 -2.70 3.56
N LEU A 362 12.27 -3.58 2.71
CA LEU A 362 13.59 -4.17 2.95
C LEU A 362 14.70 -3.23 2.49
N VAL A 363 15.67 -2.99 3.37
CA VAL A 363 16.88 -2.22 3.04
C VAL A 363 17.63 -2.92 1.91
N GLY A 364 18.01 -2.14 0.88
CA GLY A 364 18.75 -2.66 -0.28
C GLY A 364 17.88 -3.37 -1.31
N PHE A 365 16.55 -3.36 -1.14
CA PHE A 365 15.63 -3.98 -2.09
C PHE A 365 14.52 -2.99 -2.53
N PRO A 366 14.85 -2.03 -3.42
CA PRO A 366 13.94 -0.94 -3.80
C PRO A 366 12.66 -1.43 -4.50
N GLY A 367 12.61 -2.67 -4.99
CA GLY A 367 11.40 -3.23 -5.59
C GLY A 367 10.24 -3.46 -4.60
N THR A 368 10.48 -3.30 -3.30
CA THR A 368 9.41 -3.31 -2.27
C THR A 368 8.86 -1.91 -1.97
N ASP A 369 9.53 -0.85 -2.44
CA ASP A 369 9.10 0.53 -2.30
C ASP A 369 8.18 0.90 -3.47
N TYR A 370 6.87 0.82 -3.22
CA TYR A 370 5.85 0.88 -4.26
C TYR A 370 5.15 2.25 -4.36
N LEU A 371 5.46 3.21 -3.50
CA LEU A 371 4.79 4.51 -3.46
C LEU A 371 5.81 5.65 -3.38
N SER A 372 5.72 6.58 -4.33
CA SER A 372 6.46 7.83 -4.31
C SER A 372 5.50 9.01 -4.17
N GLY A 373 5.79 9.91 -3.24
CA GLY A 373 5.10 11.19 -3.09
C GLY A 373 6.04 12.36 -3.35
N ILE A 374 5.55 13.41 -4.01
CA ILE A 374 6.26 14.67 -4.17
C ILE A 374 5.31 15.84 -3.96
N VAL A 375 5.82 16.90 -3.33
CA VAL A 375 5.12 18.18 -3.21
C VAL A 375 5.94 19.23 -3.93
N ILE A 376 5.31 19.91 -4.89
CA ILE A 376 5.93 20.97 -5.68
C ILE A 376 5.08 22.24 -5.66
N GLU A 377 5.74 23.39 -5.66
CA GLU A 377 5.10 24.65 -6.08
C GLU A 377 5.17 24.75 -7.60
N ALA A 378 4.06 25.12 -8.22
CA ALA A 378 3.98 25.37 -9.64
C ALA A 378 4.12 26.88 -9.91
N SER A 379 5.22 27.27 -10.58
CA SER A 379 5.45 28.62 -11.10
C SER A 379 5.03 28.67 -12.56
#